data_AF-A0A8T5TBC8-F1
#
_entry.id   AF-A0A8T5TBC8-F1
#
_cell.length_a   1.000
_cell.length_b   1.000
_cell.length_c   1.000
_cell.angle_alpha   90.00
_cell.angle_beta   90.00
_cell.angle_gamma   90.00
#
_symmetry.space_group_name_H-M   'P 1'
#
loop_
_entity.id
_entity.type
_entity.pdbx_description
1 polymer ?
#
loop_
_entity_poly.entity_id
_entity_poly.type
_entity_poly.pdbx_seq_one_letter_code
_entity_poly.pdbx_strand_id
1 'polypeptide(L)'
;MNIKQRHFIRKNELNKLREDISTQYDEIFSNIIIPRKSRVEIIITEDGDELYAVNGQLSVWKSKENYLPVLTLLLSKTIDLKAVTVDMGAVRFVTNGADIMKPGITNINPEIKKDDIIKIIDEKNNQTLAVGKAMFNAEIMEKKDKGKVIKNLHTIQDNVWKFIKNFK
;
A
#
# COMPACT_ATOMS: atom_id res chain seq x y z
N MET A 1 -0.30 1.59 -18.36
CA MET A 1 0.92 1.98 -17.64
C MET A 1 2.08 1.43 -18.44
N ASN A 2 2.88 2.32 -19.02
CA ASN A 2 4.01 1.96 -19.89
C ASN A 2 5.33 2.17 -19.14
N ILE A 3 6.32 1.36 -19.48
CA ILE A 3 7.66 1.44 -18.89
C ILE A 3 8.47 2.48 -19.67
N LYS A 4 8.99 3.48 -18.95
CA LYS A 4 9.97 4.44 -19.50
C LYS A 4 11.39 3.90 -19.39
N GLN A 5 11.74 3.34 -18.24
CA GLN A 5 13.07 2.79 -17.98
C GLN A 5 12.98 1.70 -16.91
N ARG A 6 13.79 0.64 -17.03
CA ARG A 6 13.99 -0.34 -15.95
C ARG A 6 15.46 -0.74 -15.83
N HIS A 7 15.96 -0.91 -14.61
CA HIS A 7 17.32 -1.37 -14.36
C HIS A 7 17.46 -1.98 -12.95
N PHE A 8 18.47 -2.84 -12.78
CA PHE A 8 18.83 -3.33 -11.45
C PHE A 8 19.52 -2.24 -10.64
N ILE A 9 19.07 -2.02 -9.41
CA ILE A 9 19.62 -0.98 -8.54
C ILE A 9 20.92 -1.43 -7.90
N ARG A 10 21.85 -0.49 -7.73
CA ARG A 10 23.16 -0.74 -7.11
C ARG A 10 23.03 -0.83 -5.59
N LYS A 11 24.10 -1.30 -4.92
CA LYS A 11 24.15 -1.44 -3.45
C LYS A 11 23.75 -0.16 -2.70
N ASN A 12 24.21 1.00 -3.16
CA ASN A 12 23.92 2.27 -2.50
C ASN A 12 22.43 2.65 -2.63
N GLU A 13 21.84 2.46 -3.81
CA GLU A 13 20.41 2.69 -4.05
C GLU A 13 19.55 1.71 -3.26
N LEU A 14 19.94 0.44 -3.22
CA LEU A 14 19.28 -0.59 -2.41
C LEU A 14 19.31 -0.26 -0.91
N ASN A 15 20.43 0.23 -0.40
CA ASN A 15 20.54 0.64 0.99
C ASN A 15 19.63 1.83 1.29
N LYS A 16 19.60 2.84 0.41
CA LYS A 16 18.70 4.00 0.53
C LYS A 16 17.23 3.57 0.51
N LEU A 17 16.85 2.69 -0.42
CA LEU A 17 15.48 2.16 -0.50
C LEU A 17 15.08 1.44 0.79
N ARG A 18 15.97 0.62 1.37
CA ARG A 18 15.71 -0.05 2.64
C ARG A 18 15.56 0.94 3.79
N GLU A 19 16.40 1.97 3.82
CA GLU A 19 16.34 3.02 4.83
C GLU A 19 15.01 3.77 4.73
N ASP A 20 14.65 4.25 3.54
CA ASP A 20 13.39 4.97 3.29
C ASP A 20 12.16 4.14 3.72
N ILE A 21 12.11 2.85 3.36
CA ILE A 21 11.02 1.95 3.77
C ILE A 21 11.04 1.72 5.29
N SER A 22 12.22 1.60 5.91
CA SER A 22 12.32 1.41 7.37
C SER A 22 11.85 2.66 8.12
N THR A 23 12.14 3.85 7.60
CA THR A 23 11.66 5.11 8.17
C THR A 23 10.14 5.23 8.09
N GLN A 24 9.54 4.77 6.98
CA GLN A 24 8.10 4.84 6.79
C GLN A 24 7.32 3.77 7.58
N TYR A 25 7.90 2.59 7.76
CA TYR A 25 7.28 1.45 8.44
C TYR A 25 8.07 1.04 9.68
N ASP A 26 9.02 0.11 9.51
CA ASP A 26 10.04 -0.27 10.47
C ASP A 26 11.09 -1.17 9.76
N GLU A 27 12.16 -1.51 10.48
CA GLU A 27 13.22 -2.36 9.94
C GLU A 27 12.74 -3.79 9.63
N ILE A 28 11.76 -4.31 10.36
CA ILE A 28 11.22 -5.67 10.17
C ILE A 28 10.50 -5.73 8.83
N PHE A 29 9.61 -4.78 8.57
CA PHE A 29 8.85 -4.62 7.34
C PHE A 29 9.79 -4.48 6.13
N SER A 30 10.81 -3.62 6.24
CA SER A 30 11.82 -3.43 5.20
C SER A 30 12.57 -4.73 4.88
N ASN A 31 12.95 -5.50 5.90
CA ASN A 31 13.64 -6.78 5.73
C ASN A 31 12.76 -7.90 5.14
N ILE A 32 11.45 -7.90 5.41
CA ILE A 32 10.51 -8.85 4.81
C ILE A 32 10.33 -8.54 3.31
N ILE A 33 10.12 -7.27 2.96
CA ILE A 33 9.91 -6.87 1.57
C ILE A 33 11.20 -6.98 0.76
N ILE A 34 12.34 -6.57 1.33
CA ILE A 34 13.63 -6.53 0.65
C ILE A 34 14.69 -7.32 1.44
N PRO A 35 14.64 -8.67 1.41
CA PRO A 35 15.60 -9.51 2.11
C PRO A 35 17.05 -9.20 1.74
N ARG A 36 18.01 -9.42 2.65
CA ARG A 36 19.42 -9.02 2.47
C ARG A 36 20.06 -9.46 1.14
N LYS A 37 19.78 -10.67 0.66
CA LYS A 37 20.36 -11.25 -0.57
C LYS A 37 19.47 -11.07 -1.83
N SER A 38 18.51 -10.16 -1.79
CA SER A 38 17.62 -9.92 -2.93
C SER A 38 18.30 -9.16 -4.07
N ARG A 39 17.87 -9.47 -5.30
CA ARG A 39 18.10 -8.64 -6.48
C ARG A 39 16.90 -7.74 -6.65
N VAL A 40 17.12 -6.42 -6.70
CA VAL A 40 16.04 -5.44 -6.86
C VAL A 40 16.18 -4.73 -8.19
N GLU A 41 15.09 -4.67 -8.93
CA GLU A 41 14.96 -3.91 -10.16
C GLU A 41 13.98 -2.77 -9.93
N ILE A 42 14.39 -1.55 -10.32
CA ILE A 42 13.49 -0.40 -10.38
C ILE A 42 12.90 -0.30 -11.79
N ILE A 43 11.60 -0.06 -11.86
CA ILE A 43 10.84 0.20 -13.09
C ILE A 43 10.20 1.57 -12.95
N ILE A 44 10.64 2.51 -13.78
CA ILE A 44 10.13 3.89 -13.85
C ILE A 44 9.14 3.96 -15.00
N THR A 45 7.94 4.46 -14.73
CA THR A 45 6.88 4.57 -15.75
C THR A 45 6.88 5.92 -16.44
N GLU A 46 6.16 6.02 -17.55
CA GLU A 46 5.97 7.30 -18.26
C GLU A 46 5.30 8.35 -17.37
N ASP A 47 4.42 7.92 -16.46
CA ASP A 47 3.70 8.77 -15.50
C ASP A 47 4.57 9.17 -14.28
N GLY A 48 5.81 8.69 -14.20
CA GLY A 48 6.76 9.01 -13.15
C GLY A 48 6.64 8.16 -11.88
N ASP A 49 5.82 7.11 -11.88
CA ASP A 49 5.78 6.14 -10.78
C ASP A 49 7.05 5.28 -10.78
N GLU A 50 7.59 5.01 -9.59
CA GLU A 50 8.69 4.04 -9.40
C GLU A 50 8.12 2.75 -8.79
N LEU A 51 8.30 1.65 -9.49
CA LEU A 51 7.97 0.31 -9.02
C LEU A 51 9.25 -0.47 -8.74
N TYR A 52 9.26 -1.28 -7.69
CA TYR A 52 10.40 -2.09 -7.30
C TYR A 52 10.02 -3.57 -7.34
N ALA A 53 10.71 -4.31 -8.21
CA ALA A 53 10.62 -5.75 -8.30
C ALA A 53 11.76 -6.40 -7.49
N VAL A 54 11.40 -7.23 -6.53
CA VAL A 54 12.33 -7.98 -5.68
C VAL A 54 12.34 -9.43 -6.16
N ASN A 55 13.50 -9.91 -6.60
CA ASN A 55 13.68 -11.25 -7.17
C ASN A 55 12.70 -11.57 -8.31
N GLY A 56 12.41 -10.58 -9.16
CA GLY A 56 11.50 -10.71 -10.30
C GLY A 56 10.01 -10.57 -9.98
N GLN A 57 9.64 -10.30 -8.72
CA GLN A 57 8.25 -10.06 -8.32
C GLN A 57 8.08 -8.60 -7.90
N LEU A 58 7.07 -7.90 -8.42
CA LEU A 58 6.74 -6.56 -7.96
C LEU A 58 6.33 -6.60 -6.48
N SER A 59 6.95 -5.73 -5.69
CA SER A 59 6.78 -5.71 -4.24
C SER A 59 6.39 -4.34 -3.71
N VAL A 60 7.00 -3.26 -4.25
CA VAL A 60 6.78 -1.89 -3.75
C VAL A 60 6.46 -0.97 -4.91
N TRP A 61 5.52 -0.06 -4.68
CA TRP A 61 5.23 1.08 -5.53
C TRP A 61 5.47 2.36 -4.74
N LYS A 62 6.41 3.19 -5.19
CA LYS A 62 6.59 4.54 -4.64
C LYS A 62 5.66 5.49 -5.39
N SER A 63 4.53 5.79 -4.75
CA SER A 63 3.52 6.72 -5.27
C SER A 63 3.76 8.10 -4.69
N LYS A 64 4.29 9.01 -5.50
CA LYS A 64 4.69 10.38 -5.11
C LYS A 64 5.68 10.39 -3.94
N GLU A 65 5.17 10.35 -2.71
CA GLU A 65 5.92 10.48 -1.46
C GLU A 65 5.91 9.21 -0.60
N ASN A 66 5.09 8.21 -0.90
CA ASN A 66 4.92 7.05 -0.03
C ASN A 66 5.33 5.77 -0.78
N TYR A 67 6.09 4.92 -0.10
CA TYR A 67 6.31 3.54 -0.52
C TYR A 67 5.09 2.73 -0.11
N LEU A 68 4.37 2.17 -1.07
CA LEU A 68 3.21 1.33 -0.87
C LEU A 68 3.59 -0.12 -1.19
N PRO A 69 3.33 -1.09 -0.31
CA PRO A 69 3.39 -2.47 -0.74
C PRO A 69 2.31 -2.73 -1.78
N VAL A 70 2.64 -3.53 -2.79
CA VAL A 70 1.63 -3.93 -3.78
C VAL A 70 0.58 -4.81 -3.13
N LEU A 71 -0.66 -4.70 -3.60
CA LEU A 71 -1.81 -5.37 -2.98
C LEU A 71 -1.65 -6.89 -2.96
N THR A 72 -0.94 -7.48 -3.93
CA THR A 72 -0.68 -8.93 -3.98
C THR A 72 0.06 -9.43 -2.74
N LEU A 73 0.98 -8.66 -2.15
CA LEU A 73 1.70 -9.06 -0.93
C LEU A 73 0.81 -9.08 0.32
N LEU A 74 -0.19 -8.18 0.37
CA LEU A 74 -1.19 -8.15 1.44
C LEU A 74 -2.20 -9.30 1.27
N LEU A 75 -2.58 -9.60 0.03
CA LEU A 75 -3.50 -10.70 -0.28
C LEU A 75 -2.88 -12.07 0.03
N SER A 76 -1.58 -12.25 -0.22
CA SER A 76 -0.84 -13.47 0.13
C SER A 76 -0.43 -13.53 1.60
N LYS A 77 -0.72 -12.48 2.39
CA LYS A 77 -0.28 -12.32 3.79
C LYS A 77 1.24 -12.40 3.97
N THR A 78 2.01 -12.04 2.94
CA THR A 78 3.47 -11.96 3.02
C THR A 78 3.90 -10.81 3.92
N ILE A 79 3.12 -9.73 3.93
CA ILE A 79 3.25 -8.61 4.87
C ILE A 79 1.88 -8.30 5.46
N ASP A 80 1.88 -7.54 6.56
CA ASP A 80 0.66 -6.99 7.13
C ASP A 80 0.79 -5.48 7.40
N LEU A 81 -0.35 -4.82 7.50
CA LEU A 81 -0.50 -3.42 7.86
C LEU A 81 -1.61 -3.27 8.90
N LYS A 82 -1.56 -2.17 9.66
CA LYS A 82 -2.72 -1.75 10.47
C LYS A 82 -3.94 -1.63 9.57
N ALA A 83 -5.10 -1.99 10.12
CA ALA A 83 -6.32 -2.17 9.34
C ALA A 83 -7.43 -1.24 9.77
N VAL A 84 -8.23 -0.84 8.79
CA VAL A 84 -9.59 -0.32 9.00
C VAL A 84 -10.56 -1.28 8.33
N THR A 85 -11.60 -1.66 9.07
CA THR A 85 -12.66 -2.53 8.58
C THR A 85 -13.83 -1.68 8.09
N VAL A 86 -14.33 -2.03 6.91
CA VAL A 86 -15.50 -1.38 6.31
C VAL A 86 -16.68 -2.34 6.23
N ASP A 87 -17.88 -1.77 6.24
CA ASP A 87 -19.09 -2.54 5.99
C ASP A 87 -19.16 -3.08 4.55
N MET A 88 -20.03 -4.07 4.34
CA MET A 88 -20.21 -4.67 3.01
C MET A 88 -20.75 -3.70 1.95
N GLY A 89 -21.44 -2.63 2.33
CA GLY A 89 -21.95 -1.60 1.42
C GLY A 89 -20.83 -0.72 0.85
N ALA A 90 -19.76 -0.51 1.61
CA ALA A 90 -18.60 0.29 1.20
C ALA A 90 -17.67 -0.46 0.22
N VAL A 91 -17.67 -1.79 0.21
CA VAL A 91 -16.72 -2.63 -0.55
C VAL A 91 -16.61 -2.23 -2.02
N ARG A 92 -17.75 -2.03 -2.71
CA ARG A 92 -17.78 -1.64 -4.13
C ARG A 92 -17.09 -0.29 -4.34
N PHE A 93 -17.33 0.68 -3.47
CA PHE A 93 -16.75 2.02 -3.59
C PHE A 93 -15.25 2.00 -3.31
N VAL A 94 -14.82 1.28 -2.27
CA VAL A 94 -13.41 1.12 -1.89
C VAL A 94 -12.63 0.47 -3.04
N THR A 95 -13.11 -0.63 -3.59
CA THR A 95 -12.46 -1.35 -4.70
C THR A 95 -12.49 -0.58 -6.02
N ASN A 96 -13.43 0.36 -6.19
CA ASN A 96 -13.48 1.30 -7.31
C ASN A 96 -12.52 2.51 -7.13
N GLY A 97 -11.77 2.60 -6.02
CA GLY A 97 -10.82 3.68 -5.78
C GLY A 97 -11.39 4.90 -5.06
N ALA A 98 -12.62 4.84 -4.54
CA ALA A 98 -13.16 5.93 -3.74
C ALA A 98 -12.42 6.03 -2.39
N ASP A 99 -12.26 7.25 -1.90
CA ASP A 99 -11.75 7.49 -0.55
C ASP A 99 -12.73 6.96 0.51
N ILE A 100 -12.21 6.60 1.69
CA ILE A 100 -13.01 5.97 2.72
C ILE A 100 -13.61 7.04 3.63
N MET A 101 -14.92 6.99 3.71
CA MET A 101 -15.74 7.88 4.52
C MET A 101 -16.03 7.21 5.86
N LYS A 102 -16.01 8.00 6.94
CA LYS A 102 -16.23 7.49 8.30
C LYS A 102 -17.52 6.67 8.51
N PRO A 103 -18.67 6.99 7.87
CA PRO A 103 -19.89 6.20 8.04
C PRO A 103 -19.76 4.74 7.59
N GLY A 104 -18.89 4.46 6.62
CA GLY A 104 -18.68 3.10 6.11
C GLY A 104 -17.67 2.27 6.90
N ILE A 105 -17.12 2.81 8.00
CA ILE A 105 -16.11 2.15 8.83
C ILE A 105 -16.77 1.52 10.05
N THR A 106 -16.54 0.21 10.24
CA THR A 106 -17.08 -0.58 11.34
C THR A 106 -16.05 -0.87 12.44
N ASN A 107 -14.75 -0.85 12.11
CA ASN A 107 -13.67 -1.01 13.08
C ASN A 107 -12.41 -0.25 12.66
N ILE A 108 -11.66 0.27 13.63
CA ILE A 108 -10.42 1.02 13.44
C ILE A 108 -9.36 0.42 14.35
N ASN A 109 -8.20 0.05 13.81
CA ASN A 109 -7.07 -0.32 14.65
C ASN A 109 -6.63 0.90 15.49
N PRO A 110 -6.60 0.80 16.84
CA PRO A 110 -6.35 1.94 17.73
C PRO A 110 -4.94 2.51 17.64
N GLU A 111 -4.00 1.75 17.06
CA GLU A 111 -2.61 2.18 16.88
C GLU A 111 -2.40 3.03 15.60
N ILE A 112 -3.44 3.21 14.78
CA ILE A 112 -3.34 4.02 13.56
C ILE A 112 -3.04 5.47 13.92
N LYS A 113 -1.96 5.99 13.35
CA LYS A 113 -1.57 7.40 13.42
C LYS A 113 -1.91 8.11 12.12
N LYS A 114 -1.98 9.43 12.20
CA LYS A 114 -2.10 10.27 11.00
C LYS A 114 -0.92 9.96 10.06
N ASP A 115 -1.21 9.91 8.77
CA ASP A 115 -0.28 9.64 7.67
C ASP A 115 0.23 8.19 7.58
N ASP A 116 -0.18 7.28 8.47
CA ASP A 116 0.09 5.85 8.36
C ASP A 116 -0.47 5.29 7.04
N ILE A 117 0.31 4.42 6.40
CA ILE A 117 -0.19 3.56 5.32
C ILE A 117 -0.84 2.34 5.94
N ILE A 118 -2.12 2.13 5.60
CA ILE A 118 -2.99 1.11 6.19
C ILE A 118 -3.66 0.27 5.12
N LYS A 119 -4.10 -0.92 5.51
CA LYS A 119 -4.98 -1.75 4.67
C LYS A 119 -6.44 -1.51 5.02
N ILE A 120 -7.31 -1.59 4.01
CA ILE A 120 -8.76 -1.57 4.18
C ILE A 120 -9.27 -2.98 3.96
N ILE A 121 -10.05 -3.51 4.90
CA ILE A 121 -10.59 -4.88 4.85
C ILE A 121 -12.12 -4.89 4.94
N ASP A 122 -12.79 -5.91 4.40
CA ASP A 122 -14.23 -6.10 4.61
C ASP A 122 -14.53 -6.78 5.96
N GLU A 123 -15.66 -6.43 6.57
CA GLU A 123 -16.10 -6.99 7.85
C GLU A 123 -16.44 -8.49 7.83
N LYS A 124 -16.76 -9.05 6.66
CA LYS A 124 -17.25 -10.43 6.54
C LYS A 124 -16.11 -11.44 6.46
N ASN A 125 -15.10 -11.16 5.64
CA ASN A 125 -14.02 -12.10 5.30
C ASN A 125 -12.64 -11.59 5.73
N ASN A 126 -12.54 -10.35 6.22
CA ASN A 126 -11.26 -9.67 6.47
C ASN A 126 -10.35 -9.64 5.23
N GLN A 127 -10.93 -9.62 4.03
CA GLN A 127 -10.22 -9.56 2.77
C GLN A 127 -9.69 -8.16 2.55
N THR A 128 -8.39 -8.03 2.27
CA THR A 128 -7.81 -6.75 1.87
C THR A 128 -8.41 -6.27 0.55
N LEU A 129 -9.02 -5.09 0.58
CA LEU A 129 -9.68 -4.45 -0.55
C LEU A 129 -8.78 -3.40 -1.22
N ALA A 130 -8.04 -2.66 -0.38
CA ALA A 130 -7.25 -1.51 -0.80
C ALA A 130 -6.12 -1.21 0.20
N VAL A 131 -5.16 -0.40 -0.25
CA VAL A 131 -4.20 0.33 0.59
C VAL A 131 -4.59 1.80 0.60
N GLY A 132 -4.55 2.42 1.76
CA GLY A 132 -4.85 3.84 1.93
C GLY A 132 -3.91 4.53 2.89
N LYS A 133 -4.03 5.86 2.96
CA LYS A 133 -3.31 6.71 3.91
C LYS A 133 -4.29 7.34 4.89
N ALA A 134 -4.05 7.11 6.17
CA ALA A 134 -4.85 7.66 7.26
C ALA A 134 -4.74 9.19 7.28
N MET A 135 -5.86 9.92 7.22
CA MET A 135 -5.87 11.39 7.29
C MET A 135 -5.88 11.91 8.74
N PHE A 136 -6.19 11.02 9.69
CA PHE A 136 -6.28 11.29 11.12
C PHE A 136 -5.72 10.09 11.89
N ASN A 137 -5.46 10.24 13.19
CA ASN A 137 -5.21 9.09 14.06
C ASN A 137 -6.54 8.39 14.43
N ALA A 138 -6.46 7.19 15.00
CA ALA A 138 -7.63 6.39 15.35
C ALA A 138 -8.63 7.14 16.23
N GLU A 139 -8.16 7.78 17.31
CA GLU A 139 -9.00 8.53 18.24
C GLU A 139 -9.82 9.63 17.55
N ILE A 140 -9.21 10.39 16.65
CA ILE A 140 -9.90 11.45 15.90
C ILE A 140 -10.83 10.85 14.85
N MET A 141 -10.51 9.70 14.26
CA MET A 141 -11.42 9.02 13.34
C MET A 141 -12.66 8.52 14.07
N GLU A 142 -12.52 7.93 15.26
CA GLU A 142 -13.63 7.41 16.06
C GLU A 142 -14.62 8.51 16.46
N LYS A 143 -14.12 9.69 16.84
CA LYS A 143 -14.96 10.85 17.23
C LYS A 143 -15.66 11.55 16.06
N LYS A 144 -15.40 11.15 14.81
CA LYS A 144 -16.06 11.73 13.64
C LYS A 144 -17.36 10.98 13.34
N ASP A 145 -18.40 11.74 12.99
CA ASP A 145 -19.66 11.16 12.51
C ASP A 145 -19.69 11.05 10.97
N LYS A 146 -18.94 11.90 10.28
CA LYS A 146 -18.96 11.98 8.81
C LYS A 146 -17.64 12.49 8.23
N GLY A 147 -17.56 12.39 6.91
CA GLY A 147 -16.45 12.91 6.13
C GLY A 147 -15.38 11.88 5.79
N LYS A 148 -14.47 12.30 4.93
CA LYS A 148 -13.34 11.50 4.47
C LYS A 148 -12.31 11.36 5.59
N VAL A 149 -11.87 10.13 5.86
CA VAL A 149 -10.90 9.86 6.93
C VAL A 149 -9.68 9.09 6.45
N ILE A 150 -9.75 8.43 5.29
CA ILE A 150 -8.63 7.72 4.68
C ILE A 150 -8.64 8.03 3.19
N LYS A 151 -7.47 8.38 2.66
CA LYS A 151 -7.26 8.55 1.23
C LYS A 151 -6.96 7.18 0.61
N ASN A 152 -7.69 6.80 -0.43
CA ASN A 152 -7.44 5.55 -1.14
C ASN A 152 -6.25 5.72 -2.10
N LEU A 153 -5.31 4.77 -2.07
CA LEU A 153 -4.05 4.87 -2.80
C LEU A 153 -3.83 3.71 -3.76
N HIS A 154 -4.21 2.48 -3.40
CA HIS A 154 -3.99 1.31 -4.23
C HIS A 154 -5.15 0.33 -4.11
N THR A 155 -5.69 -0.13 -5.25
CA THR A 155 -6.83 -1.05 -5.33
C THR A 155 -6.65 -2.06 -6.47
N ILE A 156 -7.51 -3.08 -6.52
CA ILE A 156 -7.57 -4.02 -7.64
C ILE A 156 -7.97 -3.41 -9.00
N GLN A 157 -8.36 -2.13 -9.05
CA GLN A 157 -8.80 -1.50 -10.30
C GLN A 157 -7.82 -0.48 -10.86
N ASP A 158 -6.78 -0.12 -10.11
CA ASP A 158 -5.82 0.87 -10.58
C ASP A 158 -4.83 0.29 -11.62
N ASN A 159 -4.05 1.21 -12.17
CA ASN A 159 -3.10 0.91 -13.23
C ASN A 159 -1.92 0.07 -12.75
N VAL A 160 -1.52 0.18 -11.47
CA VAL A 160 -0.42 -0.58 -10.88
C VAL A 160 -0.85 -2.04 -10.72
N TRP A 161 -2.08 -2.31 -10.26
CA TRP A 161 -2.63 -3.67 -10.20
C TRP A 161 -2.68 -4.32 -11.58
N LYS A 162 -3.20 -3.62 -12.59
CA LYS A 162 -3.23 -4.11 -13.97
C LYS A 162 -1.82 -4.35 -14.52
N PHE A 163 -0.86 -3.51 -14.15
CA PHE A 163 0.54 -3.69 -14.53
C PHE A 163 1.14 -4.94 -13.88
N ILE A 164 0.93 -5.15 -12.58
CA ILE A 164 1.41 -6.34 -11.85
C ILE A 164 0.92 -7.63 -12.48
N LYS A 165 -0.35 -7.69 -12.88
CA LYS A 165 -0.93 -8.88 -13.53
C LYS A 165 -0.25 -9.28 -14.84
N ASN A 166 0.41 -8.34 -15.50
CA ASN A 166 1.09 -8.54 -16.78
C ASN A 166 2.62 -8.46 -16.66
N PHE A 167 3.14 -8.21 -15.45
CA PHE A 167 4.58 -8.06 -15.22
C PHE A 167 5.29 -9.40 -15.38
N LYS A 168 6.28 -9.43 -16.27
CA LYS A 168 7.17 -10.56 -16.55
C LYS A 168 8.62 -10.14 -16.36
#